data_AF-A0A1B6C314-F1
#
_entry.id   AF-A0A1B6C314-F1
#
_cell.length_a   1.000
_cell.length_b   1.000
_cell.length_c   1.000
_cell.angle_alpha   90.00
_cell.angle_beta   90.00
_cell.angle_gamma   90.00
#
_symmetry.space_group_name_H-M   'P 1'
#
loop_
_entity.id
_entity.type
_entity.pdbx_description
1 polymer ?
#
loop_
_entity_poly.entity_id
_entity_poly.type
_entity_poly.pdbx_seq_one_letter_code
_entity_poly.pdbx_strand_id
1 'polypeptide(L)'
;DLYSDLTFSMGIDETTNLMMKHSDCPIFTYLNTYEHSKGIVKSIIYMVNPDVVIKGASHGAEIDLIFKVNFPGLSQSDITPADKKKIKTLAKLLATFAKTGDPNFEGSDFLPW
;
A
#
# COMPACT_ATOMS: atom_id res chain seq x y z
N ASP A 1 -9.89 -11.61 4.91
CA ASP A 1 -10.63 -11.10 6.07
C ASP A 1 -10.03 -11.66 7.35
N LEU A 2 -10.42 -12.83 7.86
CA LEU A 2 -9.92 -13.36 9.14
C LEU A 2 -8.40 -13.26 9.36
N TYR A 3 -7.58 -13.72 8.40
CA TYR A 3 -6.13 -13.66 8.55
C TYR A 3 -5.61 -12.22 8.58
N SER A 4 -6.11 -11.35 7.69
CA SER A 4 -5.75 -9.93 7.65
C SER A 4 -6.14 -9.23 8.94
N ASP A 5 -7.30 -9.55 9.50
CA ASP A 5 -7.80 -8.94 10.72
C ASP A 5 -6.94 -9.29 11.93
N LEU A 6 -6.65 -10.59 12.09
CA LEU A 6 -5.84 -11.09 13.21
C LEU A 6 -4.37 -10.66 13.14
N THR A 7 -3.81 -10.54 11.93
CA THR A 7 -2.37 -10.28 11.75
C THR A 7 -2.02 -8.82 11.53
N PHE A 8 -2.96 -8.00 11.06
CA PHE A 8 -2.70 -6.59 10.75
C PHE A 8 -3.79 -5.66 11.29
N SER A 9 -5.06 -5.83 10.88
CA SER A 9 -6.10 -4.80 11.08
C SER A 9 -6.35 -4.50 12.56
N MET A 10 -6.50 -5.54 13.40
CA MET A 10 -6.78 -5.36 14.83
C MET A 10 -5.64 -4.64 15.54
N GLY A 11 -4.39 -5.01 15.25
CA GLY A 11 -3.21 -4.38 15.85
C GLY A 11 -3.05 -2.92 15.42
N ILE A 12 -3.32 -2.61 14.14
CA ILE A 12 -3.31 -1.23 13.63
C ILE A 12 -4.39 -0.40 14.32
N ASP A 13 -5.61 -0.91 14.46
CA ASP A 13 -6.71 -0.20 15.12
C ASP A 13 -6.41 0.05 16.61
N GLU A 14 -5.99 -0.99 17.34
CA GLU A 14 -5.63 -0.85 18.76
C GLU A 14 -4.49 0.15 18.96
N THR A 15 -3.44 0.06 18.15
CA THR A 15 -2.29 0.99 18.22
C THR A 15 -2.70 2.42 17.89
N THR A 16 -3.53 2.61 16.87
CA THR A 16 -4.05 3.94 16.50
C THR A 16 -4.87 4.53 17.65
N ASN A 17 -5.75 3.73 18.25
CA ASN A 17 -6.56 4.14 19.40
C ASN A 17 -5.70 4.50 20.63
N LEU A 18 -4.63 3.76 20.89
CA LEU A 18 -3.68 4.09 21.96
C LEU A 18 -2.91 5.36 21.67
N MET A 19 -2.40 5.54 20.44
CA MET A 19 -1.70 6.77 20.05
C MET A 19 -2.63 7.99 20.15
N MET A 20 -3.89 7.89 19.71
CA MET A 20 -4.87 8.98 19.84
C MET A 20 -5.14 9.40 21.29
N LYS A 21 -5.02 8.47 22.24
CA LYS A 21 -5.23 8.74 23.68
C LYS A 21 -4.02 9.36 24.37
N HIS A 22 -2.82 9.19 23.81
CA HIS A 22 -1.56 9.43 24.52
C HIS A 22 -0.57 10.32 23.77
N SER A 23 -0.88 10.73 22.54
CA SER A 23 -0.05 11.62 21.72
C SER A 23 -0.86 12.84 21.30
N ASP A 24 -0.25 14.02 21.42
CA ASP A 24 -0.81 15.28 20.90
C ASP A 24 -0.52 15.49 19.39
N CYS A 25 0.29 14.62 18.78
CA CYS A 25 0.58 14.66 17.35
C CYS A 25 -0.56 14.05 16.52
N PRO A 26 -0.89 14.63 15.34
CA PRO A 26 -1.84 14.04 14.40
C PRO A 26 -1.41 12.64 13.94
N ILE A 27 -2.39 11.75 13.76
CA ILE A 27 -2.18 10.38 13.30
C ILE A 27 -2.96 10.19 11.99
N PHE A 28 -2.28 9.68 10.96
CA PHE A 28 -2.85 9.45 9.65
C PHE A 28 -2.82 7.96 9.30
N THR A 29 -3.98 7.38 9.05
CA THR A 29 -4.14 5.97 8.70
C THR A 29 -4.77 5.83 7.31
N TYR A 30 -4.26 4.95 6.47
CA TYR A 30 -4.81 4.67 5.14
C TYR A 30 -5.06 3.18 4.92
N LEU A 31 -6.01 2.88 4.04
CA LEU A 31 -6.26 1.53 3.53
C LEU A 31 -5.95 1.50 2.03
N ASN A 32 -4.97 0.70 1.62
CA ASN A 32 -4.70 0.48 0.21
C ASN A 32 -5.58 -0.65 -0.35
N THR A 33 -6.53 -0.29 -1.21
CA THR A 33 -7.40 -1.25 -1.92
C THR A 33 -7.03 -1.43 -3.39
N TYR A 34 -5.99 -0.73 -3.86
CA TYR A 34 -5.60 -0.78 -5.27
C TYR A 34 -4.98 -2.12 -5.62
N GLU A 35 -5.63 -2.86 -6.51
CA GLU A 35 -5.16 -4.16 -6.97
C GLU A 35 -4.18 -4.00 -8.14
N HIS A 36 -2.89 -4.18 -7.85
CA HIS A 36 -1.88 -4.30 -8.89
C HIS A 36 -1.94 -5.73 -9.49
N SER A 37 -2.03 -5.83 -10.82
CA SER A 37 -2.24 -7.10 -11.52
C SER A 37 -1.03 -8.03 -11.48
N LYS A 38 0.17 -7.50 -11.24
CA LYS A 38 1.44 -8.26 -11.20
C LYS A 38 2.36 -7.80 -10.06
N GLY A 39 1.82 -7.67 -8.84
CA GLY A 39 2.64 -7.41 -7.64
C GLY A 39 3.53 -8.59 -7.27
N ILE A 40 4.60 -8.35 -6.51
CA ILE A 40 5.62 -9.35 -6.15
C ILE A 40 5.00 -10.59 -5.52
N VAL A 41 4.13 -10.41 -4.53
CA VAL A 41 3.51 -11.53 -3.82
C VAL A 41 2.68 -12.39 -4.77
N LYS A 42 1.92 -11.78 -5.68
CA LYS A 42 1.16 -12.50 -6.70
C LYS A 42 2.08 -13.24 -7.66
N SER A 43 3.18 -12.61 -8.08
CA SER A 43 4.17 -13.23 -8.96
C SER A 43 4.87 -14.42 -8.30
N ILE A 44 5.24 -14.31 -7.02
CA ILE A 44 5.83 -15.43 -6.24
C ILE A 44 4.85 -16.59 -6.15
N ILE A 45 3.58 -16.31 -5.82
CA ILE A 45 2.59 -17.36 -5.66
C ILE A 45 2.28 -18.04 -7.00
N TYR A 46 2.19 -17.28 -8.09
CA TYR A 46 2.03 -17.83 -9.44
C TYR A 46 3.23 -18.71 -9.85
N MET A 47 4.47 -18.36 -9.48
CA MET A 47 5.64 -19.21 -9.76
C MET A 47 5.60 -20.55 -9.00
N VAL A 48 5.10 -20.56 -7.77
CA VAL A 48 5.03 -21.77 -6.93
C VAL A 48 3.79 -22.61 -7.24
N ASN A 49 2.68 -21.96 -7.59
CA ASN A 49 1.40 -22.60 -7.86
C ASN A 49 0.64 -21.84 -8.97
N PRO A 50 0.90 -22.16 -10.26
CA PRO A 50 0.35 -21.43 -11.41
C PRO A 50 -1.18 -21.46 -11.50
N ASP A 51 -1.84 -22.46 -10.89
CA ASP A 51 -3.30 -22.61 -10.92
C ASP A 51 -4.01 -21.69 -9.91
N VAL A 52 -3.25 -21.05 -9.02
CA VAL A 52 -3.78 -20.15 -7.99
C VAL A 52 -3.78 -18.71 -8.49
N VAL A 53 -4.97 -18.14 -8.62
CA VAL A 53 -5.17 -16.71 -8.93
C VAL A 53 -5.57 -15.97 -7.66
N ILE A 54 -4.68 -15.09 -7.18
CA ILE A 54 -4.96 -14.23 -6.03
C ILE A 54 -5.58 -12.92 -6.51
N LYS A 55 -6.78 -12.65 -6.00
CA LYS A 55 -7.51 -11.40 -6.19
C LYS A 55 -7.29 -10.44 -5.03
N GLY A 56 -7.52 -9.15 -5.26
CA GLY A 56 -7.38 -8.08 -4.28
C GLY A 56 -5.95 -7.55 -4.16
N ALA A 57 -5.80 -6.54 -3.30
CA ALA A 57 -4.50 -6.01 -2.90
C ALA A 57 -3.87 -6.96 -1.88
N SER A 58 -2.79 -7.63 -2.27
CA SER A 58 -2.01 -8.47 -1.35
C SER A 58 -1.20 -7.59 -0.40
N HIS A 59 -0.79 -8.16 0.73
CA HIS A 59 0.14 -7.51 1.65
C HIS A 59 1.39 -7.00 0.90
N GLY A 60 1.77 -5.73 1.14
CA GLY A 60 2.92 -5.08 0.53
C GLY A 60 2.75 -4.66 -0.93
N ALA A 61 1.55 -4.77 -1.53
CA ALA A 61 1.33 -4.42 -2.93
C ALA A 61 1.66 -2.95 -3.27
N GLU A 62 1.55 -2.04 -2.31
CA GLU A 62 1.97 -0.64 -2.46
C GLU A 62 3.48 -0.43 -2.48
N ILE A 63 4.27 -1.34 -1.89
CA ILE A 63 5.74 -1.23 -1.89
C ILE A 63 6.26 -1.30 -3.33
N ASP A 64 5.68 -2.18 -4.14
CA ASP A 64 5.99 -2.35 -5.56
C ASP A 64 5.64 -1.12 -6.40
N LEU A 65 4.73 -0.28 -5.90
CA LEU A 65 4.32 0.98 -6.53
C LEU A 65 5.17 2.16 -6.05
N ILE A 66 5.68 2.13 -4.83
CA ILE A 66 6.51 3.23 -4.30
C ILE A 66 7.97 3.05 -4.72
N PHE A 67 8.47 1.81 -4.67
CA PHE A 67 9.85 1.48 -4.91
C PHE A 67 9.99 0.49 -6.07
N LYS A 68 10.95 0.76 -6.95
CA LYS A 68 11.33 -0.20 -7.97
C LYS A 68 12.04 -1.37 -7.31
N VAL A 69 11.35 -2.48 -7.13
CA VAL A 69 11.95 -3.71 -6.63
C VAL A 69 12.60 -4.47 -7.79
N ASN A 70 13.81 -4.97 -7.55
CA ASN A 70 14.53 -5.81 -8.48
C ASN A 70 14.90 -7.11 -7.77
N PHE A 71 14.03 -8.11 -7.89
CA PHE A 71 14.22 -9.41 -7.27
C PHE A 71 14.65 -10.43 -8.33
N PRO A 72 15.77 -11.16 -8.15
CA PRO A 72 16.24 -12.12 -9.14
C PRO A 72 15.17 -13.16 -9.50
N GLY A 73 14.98 -13.40 -10.79
CA GLY A 73 14.01 -14.39 -11.30
C GLY A 73 12.57 -13.89 -11.40
N LEU A 74 12.24 -12.71 -10.85
CA LEU A 74 10.94 -12.08 -11.05
C LEU A 74 10.97 -11.14 -12.25
N SER A 75 10.11 -11.39 -13.24
CA SER A 75 9.95 -10.47 -14.37
C SER A 75 9.32 -9.16 -13.89
N GLN A 76 9.83 -8.04 -14.39
CA GLN A 76 9.19 -6.76 -14.12
C GLN A 76 7.86 -6.68 -14.86
N SER A 77 6.84 -6.36 -14.12
CA SER A 77 5.49 -6.15 -14.59
C SER A 77 5.41 -4.92 -15.49
N ASP A 78 4.65 -5.01 -16.58
CA ASP A 78 4.32 -3.84 -17.39
C ASP A 78 3.50 -2.87 -16.55
N ILE A 79 4.00 -1.64 -16.38
CA ILE A 79 3.33 -0.59 -15.61
C ILE A 79 2.17 -0.03 -16.45
N THR A 80 0.94 -0.26 -16.00
CA THR A 80 -0.26 0.29 -16.66
C THR A 80 -0.41 1.80 -16.42
N PRO A 81 -1.22 2.53 -17.20
CA PRO A 81 -1.54 3.93 -16.90
C PRO A 81 -2.16 4.15 -15.51
N ALA A 82 -2.98 3.19 -15.04
CA ALA A 82 -3.56 3.22 -13.71
C ALA A 82 -2.47 3.07 -12.62
N ASP A 83 -1.51 2.17 -12.83
CA ASP A 83 -0.36 2.03 -11.93
C ASP A 83 0.43 3.33 -11.88
N LYS A 84 0.74 3.95 -13.03
CA LYS A 84 1.46 5.24 -13.07
C LYS A 84 0.75 6.32 -12.25
N LYS A 85 -0.58 6.38 -12.33
CA LYS A 85 -1.37 7.31 -11.50
C LYS A 85 -1.19 7.00 -10.02
N LYS A 86 -1.35 5.73 -9.63
CA LYS A 86 -1.23 5.31 -8.23
C LYS A 86 0.18 5.51 -7.66
N ILE A 87 1.22 5.18 -8.43
CA ILE A 87 2.63 5.45 -8.13
C ILE A 87 2.83 6.94 -7.84
N LYS A 88 2.35 7.82 -8.72
CA LYS A 88 2.46 9.27 -8.54
C LYS A 88 1.74 9.75 -7.28
N THR A 89 0.53 9.24 -7.02
CA THR A 89 -0.25 9.57 -5.82
C THR A 89 0.50 9.14 -4.55
N LEU A 90 0.95 7.89 -4.46
CA LEU A 90 1.63 7.34 -3.29
C LEU A 90 2.98 8.04 -3.04
N ALA A 91 3.77 8.27 -4.09
CA ALA A 91 5.04 8.98 -3.97
C ALA A 91 4.84 10.43 -3.51
N LYS A 92 3.82 11.13 -4.03
CA LYS A 92 3.52 12.50 -3.60
C LYS A 92 2.99 12.53 -2.18
N LEU A 93 2.14 11.58 -1.79
CA LEU A 93 1.63 11.43 -0.41
C LEU A 93 2.80 11.29 0.57
N LEU A 94 3.68 10.31 0.34
CA LEU A 94 4.81 10.05 1.21
C LEU A 94 5.78 11.24 1.26
N ALA A 95 6.08 11.84 0.10
CA ALA A 95 6.97 12.99 0.03
C ALA A 95 6.38 14.26 0.68
N THR A 96 5.05 14.44 0.65
CA THR A 96 4.39 15.57 1.31
C THR A 96 4.43 15.37 2.81
N PHE A 97 4.00 14.21 3.29
CA PHE A 97 4.07 13.87 4.72
C PHE A 97 5.48 14.02 5.29
N ALA A 98 6.50 13.53 4.59
CA ALA A 98 7.89 13.67 5.03
C ALA A 98 8.38 15.13 5.10
N LYS A 99 7.81 16.04 4.31
CA LYS A 99 8.19 17.46 4.29
C LYS A 99 7.41 18.31 5.30
N THR A 100 6.14 17.99 5.52
CA THR A 100 5.21 18.89 6.24
C THR A 100 4.62 18.27 7.51
N GLY A 101 4.72 16.95 7.67
CA GLY A 101 3.97 16.21 8.69
C GLY A 101 2.49 16.01 8.35
N ASP A 102 2.04 16.43 7.17
CA ASP A 102 0.65 16.33 6.71
C ASP A 102 0.62 15.68 5.31
N PRO A 103 -0.06 14.55 5.09
CA PRO A 103 -0.09 13.87 3.80
C PRO A 103 -0.98 14.57 2.75
N ASN A 104 -1.76 15.59 3.13
CA ASN A 104 -2.69 16.27 2.25
C ASN A 104 -1.98 17.14 1.20
N PHE A 105 -2.38 17.02 -0.06
CA PHE A 105 -1.83 17.83 -1.15
C PHE A 105 -2.88 18.15 -2.22
N GLU A 106 -2.72 19.29 -2.89
CA GLU A 106 -3.60 19.68 -3.99
C GLU A 106 -3.55 18.69 -5.18
N GLY A 107 -4.73 18.36 -5.70
CA GLY A 107 -4.90 17.42 -6.79
C GLY A 107 -4.78 15.96 -6.38
N SER A 108 -4.90 15.64 -5.08
CA SER A 108 -5.12 14.26 -4.63
C SER A 108 -6.44 13.72 -5.19
N ASP A 109 -6.47 12.42 -5.47
CA ASP A 109 -7.70 11.69 -5.82
C ASP A 109 -8.37 11.04 -4.60
N PHE A 110 -7.96 11.46 -3.40
CA PHE A 110 -8.52 11.08 -2.12
C PHE A 110 -9.00 12.33 -1.37
N LEU A 111 -10.02 12.15 -0.52
CA LEU A 111 -10.51 13.20 0.37
C LEU A 111 -9.39 13.61 1.34
N PRO A 112 -9.30 14.90 1.73
CA PRO A 112 -8.40 15.30 2.79
C PRO A 112 -8.58 14.45 4.04
N TRP A 113 -7.46 14.09 4.67
CA TRP A 113 -7.44 13.33 5.92
C TRP A 113 -8.11 14.07 7.07
#